data_AF-A0A2Z6RNP5-F1
#
_entry.id   AF-A0A2Z6RNP5-F1
#
_cell.length_a   1.000
_cell.length_b   1.000
_cell.length_c   1.000
_cell.angle_alpha   90.00
_cell.angle_beta   90.00
_cell.angle_gamma   90.00
#
_symmetry.space_group_name_H-M   'P 1'
#
loop_
_entity.id
_entity.type
_entity.pdbx_description
1 polymer ?
#
loop_
_entity_poly.entity_id
_entity_poly.type
_entity_poly.pdbx_seq_one_letter_code
_entity_poly.pdbx_strand_id
1 'polypeptide(L)'
;MEFLEKYIEVAGYFPDWKNRKQFQDNDVKRPIKGPEDAEECFSVVLLGLKNTIKRKPHFLQEELKEEYYRWINAVGIDVNNCPERLKHILFGFNEILEGRSEKFDRDLENSEQTLDPNSSEYAEEFNKTFAAVQAPLRNERKVAESLADKKHNEIHIESKFSGNAEKGKNAIGRVASSTRNHHNFHFFPQNKTSFR
;
A
#
# COMPACT_ATOMS: atom_id res chain seq x y z
N MET A 1 3.00 4.59 -1.98
CA MET A 1 1.94 5.29 -2.73
C MET A 1 1.97 4.98 -4.22
N GLU A 2 3.14 4.83 -4.87
CA GLU A 2 3.24 4.53 -6.32
C GLU A 2 2.40 3.35 -6.81
N PHE A 3 2.41 2.20 -6.12
CA PHE A 3 1.56 1.06 -6.49
C PHE A 3 0.06 1.33 -6.32
N LEU A 4 -0.33 2.15 -5.34
CA LEU A 4 -1.72 2.57 -5.16
C LEU A 4 -2.16 3.52 -6.28
N GLU A 5 -1.31 4.47 -6.66
CA GLU A 5 -1.60 5.32 -7.83
C GLU A 5 -1.64 4.51 -9.12
N LYS A 6 -0.79 3.50 -9.25
CA LYS A 6 -0.80 2.58 -10.39
C LYS A 6 -2.10 1.80 -10.45
N TYR A 7 -2.55 1.25 -9.32
CA TYR A 7 -3.83 0.57 -9.19
C TYR A 7 -4.99 1.48 -9.63
N ILE A 8 -5.06 2.70 -9.09
CA ILE A 8 -6.10 3.68 -9.45
C ILE A 8 -6.07 4.01 -10.96
N GLU A 9 -4.87 4.17 -11.53
CA GLU A 9 -4.67 4.42 -12.96
C GLU A 9 -5.24 3.28 -13.82
N VAL A 10 -4.82 2.03 -13.56
CA VAL A 10 -5.24 0.88 -14.38
C VAL A 10 -6.68 0.47 -14.13
N ALA A 11 -7.23 0.75 -12.95
CA ALA A 11 -8.65 0.55 -12.64
C ALA A 11 -9.57 1.57 -13.32
N GLY A 12 -9.01 2.67 -13.84
CA GLY A 12 -9.78 3.69 -14.57
C GLY A 12 -10.79 4.45 -13.71
N TYR A 13 -10.57 4.54 -12.39
CA TYR A 13 -11.53 5.13 -11.45
C TYR A 13 -11.78 6.62 -11.66
N PHE A 14 -10.81 7.36 -12.20
CA PHE A 14 -10.90 8.80 -12.41
C PHE A 14 -10.53 9.16 -13.86
N PRO A 15 -11.44 9.74 -14.66
CA PRO A 15 -11.15 10.14 -16.04
C PRO A 15 -10.01 11.17 -16.15
N ASP A 16 -9.81 11.98 -15.10
CA ASP A 16 -8.79 13.02 -14.99
C ASP A 16 -7.57 12.58 -14.15
N TRP A 17 -7.38 11.27 -13.93
CA TRP A 17 -6.33 10.74 -13.04
C TRP A 17 -4.92 11.26 -13.36
N LYS A 18 -4.60 11.44 -14.64
CA LYS A 18 -3.31 11.98 -15.09
C LYS A 18 -2.96 13.33 -14.46
N ASN A 19 -3.97 14.16 -14.16
CA ASN A 19 -3.80 15.47 -13.52
C ASN A 19 -3.79 15.38 -11.99
N ARG A 20 -4.30 14.28 -11.41
CA ARG A 20 -4.41 14.06 -9.96
C ARG A 20 -3.16 13.40 -9.38
N LYS A 21 -2.59 12.44 -10.12
CA LYS A 21 -1.48 11.62 -9.64
C LYS A 21 -0.27 12.47 -9.25
N GLN A 22 0.39 12.09 -8.16
CA GLN A 22 1.55 12.79 -7.62
C GLN A 22 2.86 12.22 -8.17
N PHE A 23 2.85 10.97 -8.65
CA PHE A 23 3.99 10.34 -9.31
C PHE A 23 3.83 10.39 -10.84
N GLN A 24 4.47 11.37 -11.49
CA GLN A 24 4.41 11.53 -12.94
C GLN A 24 5.17 10.41 -13.66
N ASP A 25 6.40 10.15 -13.23
CA ASP A 25 7.24 9.05 -13.67
C ASP A 25 7.14 7.92 -12.64
N ASN A 26 6.11 7.10 -12.76
CA ASN A 26 5.92 5.97 -11.87
C ASN A 26 6.99 4.91 -12.13
N ASP A 27 7.92 4.74 -11.19
CA ASP A 27 9.08 3.87 -11.28
C ASP A 27 8.75 2.38 -11.06
N VAL A 28 7.47 2.00 -11.04
CA VAL A 28 7.05 0.59 -11.04
C VAL A 28 7.50 -0.08 -12.35
N LYS A 29 8.67 -0.73 -12.29
CA LYS A 29 9.28 -1.45 -13.42
C LYS A 29 8.62 -2.79 -13.74
N ARG A 30 7.79 -3.30 -12.82
CA ARG A 30 7.05 -4.55 -13.03
C ARG A 30 5.93 -4.29 -14.06
N PRO A 31 5.81 -5.12 -15.12
CA PRO A 31 4.67 -5.04 -16.02
C PRO A 31 3.38 -5.34 -15.24
N ILE A 32 2.44 -4.40 -15.24
CA ILE A 32 1.13 -4.54 -14.61
C ILE A 32 0.11 -4.95 -15.67
N LYS A 33 -0.52 -6.12 -15.50
CA LYS A 33 -1.44 -6.68 -16.50
C LYS A 33 -2.89 -6.21 -16.36
N GLY A 34 -3.24 -5.60 -15.23
CA GLY A 34 -4.60 -5.15 -14.93
C GLY A 34 -4.74 -4.66 -13.48
N PRO A 35 -5.95 -4.24 -13.07
CA PRO A 35 -6.21 -3.76 -11.72
C PRO A 35 -5.99 -4.83 -10.65
N GLU A 36 -6.27 -6.09 -10.92
CA GLU A 36 -6.06 -7.19 -9.96
C GLU A 36 -4.58 -7.40 -9.64
N ASP A 37 -3.72 -7.45 -10.66
CA ASP A 37 -2.25 -7.58 -10.50
C ASP A 37 -1.65 -6.34 -9.82
N ALA A 38 -2.17 -5.13 -10.11
CA ALA A 38 -1.76 -3.91 -9.41
C ALA A 38 -2.17 -3.93 -7.92
N GLU A 39 -3.38 -4.39 -7.63
CA GLU A 39 -3.90 -4.51 -6.26
C GLU A 39 -3.11 -5.55 -5.46
N GLU A 40 -2.82 -6.71 -6.05
CA GLU A 40 -1.98 -7.74 -5.43
C GLU A 40 -0.58 -7.19 -5.08
N CYS A 41 0.07 -6.52 -6.04
CA CYS A 41 1.35 -5.88 -5.81
C CYS A 41 1.27 -4.83 -4.69
N PHE A 42 0.20 -4.04 -4.66
CA PHE A 42 -0.04 -3.07 -3.59
C PHE A 42 -0.20 -3.75 -2.22
N SER A 43 -0.97 -4.83 -2.12
CA SER A 43 -1.14 -5.61 -0.88
C SER A 43 0.19 -6.15 -0.36
N VAL A 44 1.08 -6.64 -1.23
CA VAL A 44 2.43 -7.09 -0.85
C VAL A 44 3.29 -5.93 -0.33
N VAL A 45 3.25 -4.78 -0.99
CA VAL A 45 3.97 -3.57 -0.52
C VAL A 45 3.42 -3.10 0.83
N LEU A 46 2.11 -3.19 1.02
CA LEU A 46 1.44 -2.81 2.26
C LEU A 46 1.81 -3.75 3.42
N LEU A 47 1.97 -5.05 3.16
CA LEU A 47 2.53 -6.01 4.12
C LEU A 47 3.96 -5.63 4.51
N GLY A 48 4.80 -5.28 3.54
CA GLY A 48 6.17 -4.79 3.78
C GLY A 48 6.18 -3.55 4.66
N LEU A 49 5.33 -2.57 4.36
CA LEU A 49 5.17 -1.35 5.16
C LEU A 49 4.74 -1.68 6.59
N LYS A 50 3.68 -2.48 6.77
CA LYS A 50 3.18 -2.91 8.08
C LYS A 50 4.30 -3.51 8.94
N ASN A 51 5.05 -4.46 8.37
CA ASN A 51 6.14 -5.12 9.08
C ASN A 51 7.30 -4.16 9.37
N THR A 52 7.52 -3.18 8.49
CA THR A 52 8.49 -2.12 8.70
C THR A 52 8.12 -1.26 9.89
N ILE A 53 6.85 -0.84 10.04
CA ILE A 53 6.43 0.12 11.08
C ILE A 53 6.11 -0.51 12.45
N LYS A 54 5.77 -1.80 12.52
CA LYS A 54 5.27 -2.50 13.74
C LYS A 54 6.14 -2.32 15.00
N ARG A 55 7.43 -2.03 14.87
CA ARG A 55 8.39 -1.88 15.98
C ARG A 55 9.25 -0.61 15.87
N LYS A 56 8.82 0.37 15.09
CA LYS A 56 9.58 1.60 14.84
C LYS A 56 9.13 2.71 15.79
N PRO A 57 9.93 3.78 15.93
CA PRO A 57 9.55 4.91 16.76
C PRO A 57 8.21 5.51 16.32
N HIS A 58 7.40 5.90 17.30
CA HIS A 58 6.06 6.46 17.07
C HIS A 58 6.06 7.66 16.10
N PHE A 59 7.12 8.49 16.11
CA PHE A 59 7.20 9.65 15.23
C PHE A 59 7.14 9.26 13.74
N LEU A 60 7.78 8.15 13.34
CA LEU A 60 7.80 7.70 11.95
C LEU A 60 6.40 7.27 11.48
N GLN A 61 5.62 6.67 12.38
CA GLN A 61 4.24 6.30 12.10
C GLN A 61 3.36 7.54 11.89
N GLU A 62 3.53 8.59 12.71
CA GLU A 62 2.82 9.85 12.54
C GLU A 62 3.23 10.60 11.25
N GLU A 63 4.53 10.62 10.90
CA GLU A 63 4.99 11.20 9.64
C GLU A 63 4.39 10.49 8.42
N LEU A 64 4.37 9.14 8.45
CA LEU A 64 3.76 8.36 7.36
C LEU A 64 2.24 8.57 7.26
N LYS A 65 1.54 8.71 8.39
CA LYS A 65 0.13 9.08 8.42
C LYS A 65 -0.10 10.46 7.83
N GLU A 66 0.72 11.43 8.21
CA GLU A 66 0.62 12.79 7.70
C GLU A 66 0.81 12.82 6.18
N GLU A 67 1.85 12.16 5.66
CA GLU A 67 2.10 12.02 4.22
C GLU A 67 0.95 11.33 3.50
N TYR A 68 0.37 10.28 4.08
CA TYR A 68 -0.82 9.63 3.52
C TYR A 68 -2.00 10.59 3.42
N TYR A 69 -2.27 11.39 4.45
CA TYR A 69 -3.35 12.36 4.41
C TYR A 69 -3.08 13.49 3.41
N ARG A 70 -1.84 13.98 3.33
CA ARG A 70 -1.44 14.94 2.29
C ARG A 70 -1.68 14.36 0.90
N TRP A 71 -1.31 13.11 0.67
CA TRP A 71 -1.56 12.42 -0.59
C TRP A 71 -3.06 12.35 -0.91
N ILE A 72 -3.91 11.87 0.01
CA ILE A 72 -5.38 11.82 -0.16
C ILE A 72 -5.94 13.16 -0.61
N ASN A 73 -5.53 14.24 0.07
CA ASN A 73 -6.00 15.58 -0.29
C ASN A 73 -5.46 16.05 -1.65
N ALA A 74 -4.19 15.77 -1.95
CA ALA A 74 -3.55 16.19 -3.20
C ALA A 74 -4.19 15.53 -4.43
N VAL A 75 -4.50 14.24 -4.35
CA VAL A 75 -5.18 13.50 -5.44
C VAL A 75 -6.69 13.76 -5.51
N GLY A 76 -7.24 14.52 -4.54
CA GLY A 76 -8.63 14.92 -4.52
C GLY A 76 -9.62 13.77 -4.30
N ILE A 77 -9.21 12.72 -3.59
CA ILE A 77 -10.13 11.62 -3.23
C ILE A 77 -11.01 12.04 -2.06
N ASP A 78 -12.32 11.80 -2.18
CA ASP A 78 -13.29 11.98 -1.11
C ASP A 78 -14.39 10.90 -1.15
N VAL A 79 -15.30 10.95 -0.17
CA VAL A 79 -16.38 9.96 -0.03
C VAL A 79 -17.34 9.89 -1.24
N ASN A 80 -17.49 10.98 -1.99
CA ASN A 80 -18.43 11.09 -3.10
C ASN A 80 -17.84 10.59 -4.42
N ASN A 81 -16.52 10.64 -4.56
CA ASN A 81 -15.81 10.23 -5.78
C ASN A 81 -15.00 8.94 -5.63
N CYS A 82 -15.00 8.31 -4.46
CA CYS A 82 -14.24 7.09 -4.19
C CYS A 82 -15.09 5.83 -4.48
N PRO A 83 -14.71 4.99 -5.46
CA PRO A 83 -15.39 3.72 -5.73
C PRO A 83 -15.29 2.76 -4.54
N GLU A 84 -16.29 1.89 -4.36
CA GLU A 84 -16.41 1.08 -3.13
C GLU A 84 -15.16 0.24 -2.84
N ARG A 85 -14.60 -0.45 -3.85
CA ARG A 85 -13.37 -1.25 -3.67
C ARG A 85 -12.18 -0.39 -3.23
N LEU A 86 -12.04 0.82 -3.78
CA LEU A 86 -11.01 1.76 -3.37
C LEU A 86 -11.21 2.25 -1.93
N LYS A 87 -12.46 2.46 -1.48
CA LYS A 87 -12.73 2.81 -0.07
C LYS A 87 -12.18 1.78 0.90
N HIS A 88 -12.40 0.48 0.63
CA HIS A 88 -11.87 -0.58 1.47
C HIS A 88 -10.34 -0.57 1.52
N ILE A 89 -9.69 -0.41 0.36
CA ILE A 89 -8.23 -0.36 0.26
C ILE A 89 -7.67 0.82 1.07
N LEU A 90 -8.23 2.02 0.88
CA LEU A 90 -7.82 3.23 1.60
C LEU A 90 -8.10 3.12 3.10
N PHE A 91 -9.23 2.54 3.47
CA PHE A 91 -9.59 2.35 4.87
C PHE A 91 -8.62 1.38 5.55
N GLY A 92 -8.36 0.20 5.00
CA GLY A 92 -7.44 -0.74 5.64
C GLY A 92 -5.97 -0.29 5.61
N PHE A 93 -5.57 0.52 4.62
CA PHE A 93 -4.28 1.22 4.71
C PHE A 93 -4.27 2.18 5.92
N ASN A 94 -5.31 2.99 6.10
CA ASN A 94 -5.42 3.84 7.28
C ASN A 94 -5.36 3.03 8.59
N GLU A 95 -6.02 1.87 8.65
CA GLU A 95 -5.98 1.00 9.82
C GLU A 95 -4.56 0.51 10.13
N ILE A 96 -3.79 0.11 9.11
CA ILE A 96 -2.38 -0.29 9.27
C ILE A 96 -1.55 0.87 9.81
N LEU A 97 -1.73 2.07 9.25
CA LEU A 97 -1.04 3.26 9.72
C LEU A 97 -1.44 3.66 11.14
N GLU A 98 -2.64 3.32 11.59
CA GLU A 98 -3.12 3.52 12.97
C GLU A 98 -2.82 2.35 13.90
N GLY A 99 -2.09 1.33 13.42
CA GLY A 99 -1.70 0.15 14.22
C GLY A 99 -2.79 -0.89 14.43
N ARG A 100 -3.94 -0.77 13.77
CA ARG A 100 -5.08 -1.70 13.83
C ARG A 100 -5.07 -2.69 12.67
N SER A 101 -4.01 -3.50 12.59
CA SER A 101 -3.76 -4.37 11.44
C SER A 101 -4.34 -5.78 11.57
N GLU A 102 -5.19 -6.06 12.56
CA GLU A 102 -5.62 -7.42 12.91
C GLU A 102 -6.39 -8.10 11.78
N LYS A 103 -7.20 -7.32 11.04
CA LYS A 103 -7.92 -7.84 9.87
C LYS A 103 -6.96 -8.23 8.75
N PHE A 104 -5.98 -7.38 8.47
CA PHE A 104 -4.99 -7.63 7.43
C PHE A 104 -4.17 -8.89 7.72
N ASP A 105 -3.84 -9.12 9.01
CA ASP A 105 -3.16 -10.33 9.45
C ASP A 105 -4.02 -11.59 9.25
N ARG A 106 -5.31 -11.53 9.59
CA ARG A 106 -6.23 -12.65 9.33
C ARG A 106 -6.40 -12.96 7.85
N ASP A 107 -6.52 -11.93 7.00
CA ASP A 107 -6.64 -12.12 5.55
C ASP A 107 -5.39 -12.80 4.99
N LEU A 108 -4.20 -12.47 5.51
CA LEU A 108 -2.93 -13.07 5.10
C LEU A 108 -2.81 -14.53 5.56
N GLU A 109 -3.13 -14.80 6.83
CA GLU A 109 -3.13 -16.16 7.40
C GLU A 109 -4.08 -17.11 6.66
N ASN A 110 -5.21 -16.58 6.17
CA ASN A 110 -6.21 -17.33 5.41
C ASN A 110 -6.03 -17.22 3.88
N SER A 111 -4.89 -16.71 3.41
CA SER A 111 -4.65 -16.57 1.97
C SER A 111 -4.60 -17.92 1.26
N GLU A 112 -5.15 -17.96 0.03
CA GLU A 112 -5.14 -19.14 -0.82
C GLU A 112 -3.72 -19.41 -1.33
N GLN A 113 -3.24 -20.65 -1.18
CA GLN A 113 -2.03 -21.11 -1.85
C GLN A 113 -2.37 -21.45 -3.30
N THR A 114 -1.94 -20.62 -4.24
CA THR A 114 -2.26 -20.76 -5.66
C THR A 114 -1.29 -21.67 -6.43
N LEU A 115 -0.13 -21.98 -5.84
CA LEU A 115 0.93 -22.79 -6.46
C LEU A 115 1.35 -23.93 -5.53
N ASP A 116 1.51 -25.14 -6.09
CA ASP A 116 2.11 -26.28 -5.38
C ASP A 116 3.60 -26.01 -5.13
N PRO A 117 4.08 -26.00 -3.86
CA PRO A 117 5.49 -25.77 -3.53
C PRO A 117 6.48 -26.72 -4.22
N ASN A 118 6.03 -27.88 -4.68
CA ASN A 118 6.87 -28.88 -5.36
C ASN A 118 6.84 -28.76 -6.88
N SER A 119 6.06 -27.83 -7.43
CA SER A 119 5.95 -27.64 -8.88
C SER A 119 7.13 -26.86 -9.47
N SER A 120 7.43 -27.11 -10.75
CA SER A 120 8.41 -26.33 -11.50
C SER A 120 8.00 -24.86 -11.67
N GLU A 121 6.68 -24.61 -11.75
CA GLU A 121 6.11 -23.26 -11.83
C GLU A 121 6.37 -22.47 -10.54
N TYR A 122 6.17 -23.10 -9.37
CA TYR A 122 6.52 -22.48 -8.09
C TYR A 122 8.01 -22.13 -8.01
N ALA A 123 8.89 -23.04 -8.43
CA ALA A 123 10.33 -22.76 -8.45
C ALA A 123 10.70 -21.58 -9.36
N GLU A 124 10.04 -21.46 -10.52
CA GLU A 124 10.24 -20.34 -11.45
C GLU A 124 9.77 -19.01 -10.85
N GLU A 125 8.56 -18.96 -10.31
CA GLU A 125 7.99 -17.75 -9.70
C GLU A 125 8.74 -17.35 -8.42
N PHE A 126 9.19 -18.33 -7.63
CA PHE A 126 10.05 -18.09 -6.48
C PHE A 126 11.37 -17.41 -6.88
N ASN A 127 12.04 -17.93 -7.92
CA ASN A 127 13.28 -17.35 -8.42
C ASN A 127 13.07 -15.94 -8.99
N LYS A 128 12.00 -15.70 -9.75
CA LYS A 128 11.63 -14.37 -10.24
C LYS A 128 11.38 -13.40 -9.10
N THR A 129 10.62 -13.83 -8.10
CA THR A 129 10.33 -13.02 -6.90
C THR A 129 11.61 -12.68 -6.14
N PHE A 130 12.47 -13.66 -5.89
CA PHE A 130 13.77 -13.43 -5.24
C PHE A 130 14.65 -12.46 -6.02
N ALA A 131 14.75 -12.61 -7.34
CA ALA A 131 15.50 -11.71 -8.20
C ALA A 131 14.94 -10.27 -8.16
N ALA A 132 13.61 -10.13 -8.19
CA ALA A 132 12.93 -8.84 -8.12
C ALA A 132 13.16 -8.13 -6.77
N VAL A 133 13.27 -8.87 -5.66
CA VAL A 133 13.54 -8.32 -4.32
C VAL A 133 15.00 -7.87 -4.16
N GLN A 134 15.95 -8.51 -4.85
CA GLN A 134 17.38 -8.18 -4.71
C GLN A 134 17.74 -6.76 -5.18
N ALA A 135 17.07 -6.25 -6.22
CA ALA A 135 17.40 -4.92 -6.76
C ALA A 135 17.01 -3.77 -5.78
N PRO A 136 15.78 -3.73 -5.22
CA PRO A 136 15.44 -2.81 -4.14
C PRO A 136 16.37 -2.91 -2.93
N LEU A 137 16.72 -4.12 -2.48
CA LEU A 137 17.63 -4.32 -1.34
C LEU A 137 19.01 -3.68 -1.55
N ARG A 138 19.52 -3.64 -2.80
CA ARG A 138 20.79 -2.94 -3.10
C ARG A 138 20.67 -1.43 -2.96
N ASN A 139 19.54 -0.85 -3.36
CA ASN A 139 19.29 0.58 -3.19
C ASN A 139 19.08 0.93 -1.72
N GLU A 140 18.34 0.10 -0.98
CA GLU A 140 18.15 0.27 0.47
C GLU A 140 19.48 0.21 1.23
N ARG A 141 20.41 -0.66 0.84
CA ARG A 141 21.77 -0.68 1.43
C ARG A 141 22.49 0.65 1.26
N LYS A 142 22.45 1.25 0.06
CA LYS A 142 23.06 2.56 -0.19
C LYS A 142 22.41 3.67 0.64
N VAL A 143 21.08 3.63 0.78
CA VAL A 143 20.36 4.58 1.64
C VAL A 143 20.76 4.38 3.09
N ALA A 144 20.80 3.15 3.59
CA ALA A 144 21.24 2.84 4.95
C ALA A 144 22.68 3.30 5.22
N GLU A 145 23.60 3.07 4.28
CA GLU A 145 24.99 3.57 4.33
C GLU A 145 25.02 5.11 4.42
N SER A 146 24.18 5.81 3.64
CA SER A 146 24.10 7.29 3.68
C SER A 146 23.51 7.85 4.98
N LEU A 147 22.89 7.01 5.80
CA LEU A 147 22.22 7.36 7.05
C LEU A 147 22.95 6.83 8.30
N ALA A 148 24.05 6.08 8.14
CA ALA A 148 24.68 5.30 9.22
C ALA A 148 25.08 6.12 10.45
N ASP A 149 25.40 7.40 10.27
CA ASP A 149 25.83 8.31 11.35
C ASP A 149 24.79 9.38 11.73
N LYS A 150 23.60 9.35 11.12
CA LYS A 150 22.56 10.35 11.35
C LYS A 150 21.63 9.94 12.50
N LYS A 151 21.34 10.89 13.39
CA LYS A 151 20.27 10.79 14.39
C LYS A 151 18.92 11.06 13.75
N HIS A 152 17.85 10.60 14.39
CA HIS A 152 16.48 10.77 13.87
C HIS A 152 16.13 12.24 13.56
N ASN A 153 16.60 13.19 14.37
CA ASN A 153 16.37 14.63 14.18
C ASN A 153 17.24 15.27 13.08
N GLU A 154 18.19 14.52 12.53
CA GLU A 154 19.05 14.91 11.40
C GLU A 154 18.57 14.27 10.09
N ILE A 155 17.59 13.37 10.17
CA ILE A 155 16.92 12.77 9.02
C ILE A 155 15.69 13.62 8.73
N HIS A 156 15.78 14.45 7.69
CA HIS A 156 14.61 15.15 7.18
C HIS A 156 13.91 14.27 6.14
N ILE A 157 12.71 13.81 6.45
CA ILE A 157 11.81 13.25 5.44
C ILE A 157 11.13 14.45 4.78
N GLU A 158 11.62 14.86 3.62
CA GLU A 158 10.95 15.88 2.82
C GLU A 158 9.54 15.39 2.48
N SER A 159 8.54 16.23 2.76
CA SER A 159 7.15 15.94 2.37
C SER A 159 7.08 15.81 0.86
N LYS A 160 6.54 14.68 0.39
CA LYS A 160 6.48 14.36 -1.04
C LYS A 160 5.19 14.86 -1.69
N PHE A 161 4.23 15.32 -0.89
CA PHE A 161 2.88 15.62 -1.35
C PHE A 161 2.45 17.04 -0.98
N SER A 162 1.89 17.76 -1.96
CA SER A 162 1.50 19.16 -1.79
C SER A 162 0.16 19.36 -1.07
N GLY A 163 -0.52 18.28 -0.68
CA GLY A 163 -1.84 18.36 -0.08
C GLY A 163 -1.84 18.82 1.38
N ASN A 164 -3.03 19.16 1.86
CA ASN A 164 -3.27 19.53 3.26
C ASN A 164 -3.65 18.29 4.08
N ALA A 165 -2.81 17.94 5.06
CA ALA A 165 -2.98 16.76 5.89
C ALA A 165 -4.33 16.73 6.64
N GLU A 166 -4.78 17.86 7.19
CA GLU A 166 -6.04 17.92 7.94
C GLU A 166 -7.26 17.67 7.04
N LYS A 167 -7.27 18.26 5.83
CA LYS A 167 -8.32 17.97 4.83
C LYS A 167 -8.31 16.49 4.43
N GLY A 168 -7.13 15.91 4.24
CA GLY A 168 -6.96 14.49 3.91
C GLY A 168 -7.47 13.57 5.01
N LYS A 169 -7.12 13.88 6.27
CA LYS A 169 -7.60 13.16 7.46
C LYS A 169 -9.13 13.17 7.55
N ASN A 170 -9.73 14.34 7.31
CA ASN A 170 -11.19 14.46 7.29
C ASN A 170 -11.83 13.68 6.13
N ALA A 171 -11.20 13.68 4.95
CA ALA A 171 -11.66 12.91 3.80
C ALA A 171 -11.61 11.40 4.07
N ILE A 172 -10.49 10.87 4.58
CA ILE A 172 -10.36 9.44 4.89
C ILE A 172 -11.29 9.01 6.03
N GLY A 173 -11.52 9.88 7.03
CA GLY A 173 -12.51 9.62 8.07
C GLY A 173 -13.92 9.41 7.51
N ARG A 174 -14.34 10.25 6.56
CA ARG A 174 -15.63 10.09 5.85
C ARG A 174 -15.68 8.83 4.99
N VAL A 175 -14.58 8.52 4.28
CA VAL A 175 -14.45 7.28 3.49
C VAL A 175 -14.63 6.07 4.41
N ALA A 176 -13.91 6.02 5.53
CA ALA A 176 -14.01 4.94 6.51
C ALA A 176 -15.43 4.79 7.07
N SER A 177 -16.06 5.90 7.50
CA SER A 177 -17.44 5.86 8.01
C SER A 177 -18.48 5.44 6.96
N SER A 178 -18.20 5.66 5.67
CA SER A 178 -19.08 5.26 4.57
C SER A 178 -18.88 3.82 4.08
N THR A 179 -17.78 3.18 4.48
CA THR A 179 -17.38 1.86 3.98
C THR A 179 -18.26 0.81 4.63
N ARG A 180 -19.12 0.15 3.85
CA ARG A 180 -20.02 -0.89 4.36
C ARG A 180 -19.37 -2.26 4.24
N ASN A 181 -19.64 -3.16 5.17
CA ASN A 181 -19.18 -4.56 5.11
C ASN A 181 -17.66 -4.72 4.95
N HIS A 182 -16.85 -3.85 5.58
CA HIS A 182 -15.38 -3.92 5.47
C HIS A 182 -14.81 -5.28 5.90
N HIS A 183 -15.46 -5.97 6.83
CA HIS A 183 -15.08 -7.32 7.25
C HIS A 183 -15.14 -8.39 6.13
N ASN A 184 -15.91 -8.16 5.07
CA ASN A 184 -16.03 -9.08 3.92
C ASN A 184 -15.10 -8.73 2.75
N PHE A 185 -14.44 -7.57 2.80
CA PHE A 185 -13.37 -7.25 1.87
C PHE A 185 -12.12 -8.03 2.28
N HIS A 186 -11.33 -8.51 1.33
CA HIS A 186 -10.08 -9.22 1.62
C HIS A 186 -8.94 -8.66 0.78
N PHE A 187 -7.79 -8.41 1.42
CA PHE A 187 -6.59 -7.91 0.75
C PHE A 187 -5.86 -8.97 -0.09
N PHE A 188 -6.14 -10.24 0.19
CA PHE A 188 -5.56 -11.40 -0.47
C PHE A 188 -6.68 -12.36 -0.89
N PRO A 189 -6.52 -13.12 -1.99
CA PRO A 189 -7.41 -14.25 -2.29
C PRO A 189 -7.52 -15.18 -1.08
N GLN A 190 -8.74 -15.55 -0.70
CA GLN A 190 -9.00 -16.32 0.53
C GLN A 190 -9.22 -17.80 0.23
N ASN A 191 -8.70 -18.67 1.10
CA ASN A 191 -8.97 -20.10 1.04
C ASN A 191 -10.49 -20.34 1.24
N LYS A 192 -11.15 -20.97 0.27
CA LYS A 192 -12.60 -21.23 0.30
C LYS A 192 -13.00 -22.28 1.35
N THR A 193 -12.04 -22.97 1.95
CA THR A 193 -12.27 -24.13 2.82
C THR A 193 -12.28 -23.80 4.32
N SER A 194 -12.01 -22.55 4.71
CA SER A 194 -11.92 -22.13 6.12
C SER A 194 -13.25 -21.70 6.76
N PHE A 195 -14.37 -21.83 6.04
CA PHE A 195 -15.70 -21.82 6.65
C PHE A 195 -16.09 -23.23 7.10
N ARG A 196 -15.61 -23.65 8.27
CA ARG A 196 -16.23 -24.70 9.10
C ARG A 196 -16.18 -24.29 10.56
#